data_AF-A0A661HG35-F1
#
_entry.id   AF-A0A661HG35-F1
#
_cell.length_a   1.000
_cell.length_b   1.000
_cell.length_c   1.000
_cell.angle_alpha   90.00
_cell.angle_beta   90.00
_cell.angle_gamma   90.00
#
_symmetry.space_group_name_H-M   'P 1'
#
loop_
_entity.id
_entity.type
_entity.pdbx_description
1 polymer ?
#
loop_
_entity_poly.entity_id
_entity_poly.type
_entity_poly.pdbx_seq_one_letter_code
_entity_poly.pdbx_strand_id
1 'polypeptide(L)'
;MNEFEPFEFEEEKNDFTGKNIRLNLDEYNYNKLIVLVKASADSNLLKAIERKQSFIKKFNVNKTLAAERATEIRTEKAKKNIKLAFEYLERNDKKITQKAISEASKCSVNTVRKYSYIWKK
;
A
#
# COMPACT_ATOMS: atom_id res chain seq x y z
N MET A 1 -0.88 1.77 -63.94
CA MET A 1 -0.39 2.39 -62.69
C MET A 1 -1.41 2.00 -61.63
N ASN A 2 -1.05 1.16 -60.67
CA ASN A 2 -1.96 0.79 -59.59
C ASN A 2 -1.86 1.87 -58.51
N GLU A 3 -2.94 2.60 -58.33
CA GLU A 3 -3.11 3.54 -57.23
C GLU A 3 -3.23 2.71 -55.94
N PHE A 4 -2.26 2.88 -55.04
CA PHE A 4 -2.32 2.33 -53.69
C PHE A 4 -3.28 3.22 -52.89
N GLU A 5 -4.48 2.71 -52.61
CA GLU A 5 -5.37 3.36 -51.65
C GLU A 5 -4.75 3.29 -50.24
N PRO A 6 -4.77 4.38 -49.46
CA PRO A 6 -4.29 4.37 -48.09
C PRO A 6 -5.21 3.48 -47.24
N PHE A 7 -4.63 2.47 -46.61
CA PHE A 7 -5.30 1.63 -45.62
C PHE A 7 -5.60 2.49 -44.37
N GLU A 8 -6.83 2.97 -44.27
CA GLU A 8 -7.34 3.61 -43.05
C GLU A 8 -7.53 2.52 -41.99
N PHE A 9 -6.78 2.63 -40.89
CA PHE A 9 -7.05 1.85 -39.70
C PHE A 9 -8.41 2.29 -39.15
N GLU A 10 -9.44 1.47 -39.31
CA GLU A 10 -10.65 1.60 -38.50
C GLU A 10 -10.24 1.46 -37.04
N GLU A 11 -10.32 2.54 -36.27
CA GLU A 11 -10.22 2.46 -34.82
C GLU A 11 -11.38 1.60 -34.31
N GLU A 12 -11.12 0.30 -34.10
CA GLU A 12 -12.04 -0.58 -33.40
C GLU A 12 -12.49 0.13 -32.12
N LYS A 13 -13.81 0.34 -31.99
CA LYS A 13 -14.40 0.96 -30.81
C LYS A 13 -13.95 0.16 -29.59
N ASN A 14 -13.01 0.73 -28.87
CA ASN A 14 -12.39 0.10 -27.73
C ASN A 14 -13.48 -0.02 -26.64
N ASP A 15 -13.99 -1.22 -26.37
CA ASP A 15 -15.09 -1.49 -25.41
C ASP A 15 -14.79 -1.06 -23.97
N PHE A 16 -13.58 -0.55 -23.74
CA PHE A 16 -13.06 -0.03 -22.48
C PHE A 16 -13.16 1.51 -22.37
N THR A 17 -13.56 2.20 -23.44
CA THR A 17 -13.75 3.66 -23.44
C THR A 17 -14.83 4.04 -22.42
N GLY A 18 -14.48 4.83 -21.40
CA GLY A 18 -15.40 5.24 -20.34
C GLY A 18 -15.58 4.25 -19.19
N LYS A 19 -14.97 3.07 -19.23
CA LYS A 19 -14.92 2.16 -18.07
C LYS A 19 -13.74 2.55 -17.19
N ASN A 20 -14.01 2.89 -15.92
CA ASN A 20 -12.98 3.08 -14.90
C ASN A 20 -12.36 1.72 -14.54
N ILE A 21 -11.45 1.22 -15.38
CA ILE A 21 -10.67 0.03 -15.06
C ILE A 21 -9.71 0.43 -13.94
N ARG A 22 -9.95 -0.11 -12.75
CA ARG A 22 -9.06 0.05 -11.61
C ARG A 22 -7.85 -0.86 -11.82
N LEU A 23 -6.88 -0.38 -12.59
CA LEU A 23 -5.61 -1.06 -12.76
C LEU A 23 -4.86 -1.02 -11.43
N ASN A 24 -4.86 -2.15 -10.72
CA ASN A 24 -4.03 -2.36 -9.54
C ASN A 24 -2.59 -2.71 -9.99
N LEU A 25 -2.01 -1.83 -10.81
CA LEU A 25 -0.63 -1.93 -11.26
C LEU A 25 0.25 -1.32 -10.18
N ASP A 26 0.90 -2.17 -9.39
CA ASP A 26 2.01 -1.73 -8.56
C ASP A 26 3.20 -1.29 -9.45
N GLU A 27 4.17 -0.58 -8.87
CA GLU A 27 5.32 -0.06 -9.62
C GLU A 27 6.10 -1.18 -10.31
N TYR A 28 6.18 -2.33 -9.64
CA TYR A 28 6.86 -3.51 -10.13
C TYR A 28 6.23 -4.04 -11.42
N ASN A 29 4.92 -4.23 -11.44
CA ASN A 29 4.17 -4.72 -12.59
C ASN A 29 4.16 -3.68 -13.72
N TYR A 30 4.15 -2.38 -13.40
CA TYR A 30 4.29 -1.33 -14.41
C TYR A 30 5.68 -1.32 -15.05
N ASN A 31 6.73 -1.47 -14.25
CA ASN A 31 8.10 -1.58 -14.77
C ASN A 31 8.28 -2.84 -15.60
N LYS A 32 7.67 -3.96 -15.19
CA LYS A 32 7.66 -5.21 -15.97
C LYS A 32 6.95 -5.04 -17.31
N LEU A 33 5.84 -4.30 -17.35
CA LEU A 33 5.14 -3.96 -18.59
C LEU A 33 6.04 -3.15 -19.55
N ILE A 34 6.77 -2.16 -19.04
CA ILE A 34 7.74 -1.39 -19.85
C ILE A 34 8.81 -2.32 -20.45
N VAL A 35 9.35 -3.26 -19.66
CA VAL A 35 10.36 -4.21 -20.13
C VAL A 35 9.81 -5.11 -21.24
N LEU A 36 8.59 -5.63 -21.07
CA LEU A 36 7.93 -6.48 -22.07
C LEU A 36 7.67 -5.72 -23.39
N VAL A 37 7.21 -4.48 -23.31
CA VAL A 37 6.93 -3.66 -24.50
C VAL A 37 8.22 -3.19 -25.20
N LYS A 38 9.31 -2.97 -24.45
CA LYS A 38 10.63 -2.75 -25.05
C LYS A 38 11.12 -3.98 -25.82
N ALA A 39 10.86 -5.18 -25.30
CA ALA A 39 11.21 -6.43 -25.96
C ALA A 39 10.36 -6.70 -27.22
N SER A 40 9.14 -6.18 -27.30
CA SER A 40 8.26 -6.35 -28.47
C SER A 40 8.51 -5.34 -29.60
N ALA A 41 9.46 -4.41 -29.44
CA ALA A 41 9.82 -3.36 -30.40
C ALA A 41 8.67 -2.43 -30.86
N ASP A 42 7.55 -2.40 -30.13
CA ASP A 42 6.42 -1.51 -30.44
C ASP A 42 6.69 -0.09 -29.91
N SER A 43 7.21 0.76 -30.80
CA SER A 43 7.58 2.14 -30.47
C SER A 43 6.39 3.06 -30.15
N ASN A 44 5.19 2.76 -30.67
CA ASN A 44 3.99 3.57 -30.43
C ASN A 44 3.42 3.26 -29.04
N LEU A 45 3.35 1.98 -28.69
CA LEU A 45 2.90 1.53 -27.38
C LEU A 45 3.88 1.96 -26.27
N LEU A 46 5.19 1.88 -26.53
CA LEU A 46 6.20 2.34 -25.58
C LEU A 46 6.06 3.84 -25.25
N LYS A 47 5.89 4.68 -26.27
CA LYS A 47 5.66 6.13 -26.09
C LYS A 47 4.39 6.41 -25.29
N ALA A 48 3.32 5.65 -25.51
CA ALA A 48 2.07 5.81 -24.78
C ALA A 48 2.24 5.46 -23.28
N ILE A 49 2.99 4.40 -22.96
CA ILE A 49 3.28 3.95 -21.60
C ILE A 49 4.23 4.92 -20.88
N GLU A 50 5.29 5.37 -21.55
CA GLU A 50 6.26 6.32 -20.97
C GLU A 50 5.60 7.68 -20.64
N ARG A 51 4.68 8.16 -21.50
CA ARG A 51 3.89 9.39 -21.22
C ARG A 51 3.06 9.29 -19.94
N LYS A 52 2.58 8.09 -19.57
CA LYS A 52 1.80 7.87 -18.34
C LYS A 52 2.64 7.50 -17.12
N GLN A 53 3.95 7.29 -17.29
CA GLN A 53 4.85 6.92 -16.20
C GLN A 53 4.95 8.01 -15.12
N SER A 54 4.91 9.29 -15.51
CA SER A 54 4.90 10.43 -14.59
C SER A 54 3.64 10.46 -13.72
N PHE A 55 2.48 10.18 -14.32
CA PHE A 55 1.20 10.05 -13.61
C PHE A 55 1.26 8.90 -12.60
N ILE A 56 1.75 7.73 -13.01
CA ILE A 56 1.88 6.59 -12.10
C ILE A 56 2.88 6.89 -10.98
N LYS A 57 4.08 7.41 -11.25
CA LYS A 57 5.04 7.78 -10.19
C LYS A 57 4.44 8.76 -9.18
N LYS A 58 3.63 9.73 -9.63
CA LYS A 58 2.98 10.71 -8.75
C LYS A 58 1.93 10.08 -7.81
N PHE A 59 1.22 9.04 -8.25
CA PHE A 59 0.11 8.44 -7.49
C PHE A 59 0.43 7.08 -6.85
N ASN A 60 1.49 6.39 -7.28
CA ASN A 60 1.88 5.07 -6.80
C ASN A 60 2.61 5.14 -5.44
N VAL A 61 3.34 6.23 -5.19
CA VAL A 61 4.16 6.41 -3.98
C VAL A 61 3.32 6.53 -2.68
N ASN A 62 2.00 6.65 -2.74
CA ASN A 62 1.23 6.96 -1.53
C ASN A 62 0.67 5.74 -0.78
N LYS A 63 0.50 4.57 -1.40
CA LYS A 63 -0.18 3.45 -0.70
C LYS A 63 0.73 2.75 0.32
N THR A 64 1.96 2.42 -0.05
CA THR A 64 2.92 1.75 0.84
C THR A 64 3.31 2.67 1.98
N LEU A 65 3.69 3.92 1.68
CA LEU A 65 4.01 4.92 2.72
C LEU A 65 2.81 5.22 3.63
N ALA A 66 1.58 5.28 3.11
CA ALA A 66 0.40 5.45 3.96
C ALA A 66 0.13 4.22 4.84
N ALA A 67 0.35 3.01 4.32
CA ALA A 67 0.21 1.77 5.10
C ALA A 67 1.27 1.67 6.21
N GLU A 68 2.52 2.04 5.90
CA GLU A 68 3.62 2.13 6.87
C GLU A 68 3.30 3.14 7.97
N ARG A 69 2.96 4.39 7.61
CA ARG A 69 2.56 5.42 8.58
C ARG A 69 1.35 5.00 9.43
N ALA A 70 0.34 4.38 8.83
CA ALA A 70 -0.82 3.89 9.56
C ALA A 70 -0.45 2.75 10.53
N THR A 71 0.57 1.96 10.20
CA THR A 71 1.09 0.89 11.05
C THR A 71 1.94 1.45 12.19
N GLU A 72 2.76 2.45 11.92
CA GLU A 72 3.54 3.19 12.91
C GLU A 72 2.62 3.85 13.94
N ILE A 73 1.61 4.61 13.49
CA ILE A 73 0.64 5.28 14.38
C ILE A 73 -0.09 4.26 15.26
N ARG A 74 -0.53 3.13 14.69
CA ARG A 74 -1.18 2.05 15.45
C ARG A 74 -0.24 1.44 16.48
N THR A 75 1.03 1.25 16.11
CA THR A 75 2.06 0.70 16.98
C THR A 75 2.36 1.63 18.16
N GLU A 76 2.56 2.92 17.89
CA GLU A 76 2.81 3.92 18.93
C GLU A 76 1.61 4.09 19.87
N LYS A 77 0.39 4.09 19.33
CA LYS A 77 -0.83 4.10 20.14
C LYS A 77 -0.92 2.88 21.06
N ALA A 78 -0.61 1.69 20.56
CA ALA A 78 -0.62 0.47 21.36
C ALA A 78 0.43 0.55 22.49
N LYS A 79 1.66 0.94 22.19
CA LYS A 79 2.73 1.12 23.20
C LYS A 79 2.31 2.12 24.28
N LYS A 80 1.78 3.27 23.89
CA LYS A 80 1.29 4.31 24.82
C LYS A 80 0.19 3.77 25.74
N ASN A 81 -0.80 3.07 25.18
CA ASN A 81 -1.90 2.51 25.97
C ASN A 81 -1.42 1.44 26.95
N ILE A 82 -0.49 0.58 26.53
CA ILE A 82 0.11 -0.44 27.40
C ILE A 82 0.86 0.21 28.56
N LYS A 83 1.65 1.25 28.28
CA LYS A 83 2.38 2.00 29.31
C LYS A 83 1.42 2.64 30.33
N LEU A 84 0.39 3.34 29.86
CA LEU A 84 -0.61 3.96 30.73
C LEU A 84 -1.38 2.92 31.57
N ALA A 85 -1.72 1.77 30.98
CA ALA A 85 -2.38 0.68 31.69
C ALA A 85 -1.49 0.09 32.79
N PHE A 86 -0.19 -0.09 32.51
CA PHE A 86 0.78 -0.52 33.51
C PHE A 86 0.86 0.50 34.66
N GLU A 87 1.07 1.78 34.36
CA GLU A 87 1.14 2.84 35.39
C GLU A 87 -0.14 2.93 36.22
N TYR A 88 -1.31 2.75 35.60
CA TYR A 88 -2.58 2.73 36.31
C TYR A 88 -2.67 1.53 37.27
N LEU A 89 -2.29 0.33 36.83
CA LEU A 89 -2.32 -0.86 37.68
C LEU A 89 -1.33 -0.73 38.84
N GLU A 90 -0.14 -0.20 38.58
CA GLU A 90 0.90 0.05 39.59
C GLU A 90 0.44 1.07 40.63
N ARG A 91 -0.13 2.22 40.21
CA ARG A 91 -0.64 3.25 41.15
C ARG A 91 -1.81 2.80 42.02
N ASN A 92 -2.52 1.74 41.62
CA ASN A 92 -3.68 1.22 42.35
C ASN A 92 -3.35 -0.08 43.09
N ASP A 93 -2.07 -0.45 43.22
CA ASP A 93 -1.61 -1.70 43.83
C ASP A 93 -2.31 -2.95 43.27
N LYS A 94 -2.68 -2.90 42.00
CA LYS A 94 -3.35 -4.00 41.30
C LYS A 94 -2.33 -4.98 40.77
N LYS A 95 -2.71 -6.26 40.69
CA LYS A 95 -1.84 -7.32 40.16
C LYS A 95 -1.46 -7.07 38.70
N ILE A 96 -0.16 -6.87 38.46
CA ILE A 96 0.38 -6.60 37.13
C ILE A 96 0.60 -7.92 36.38
N THR A 97 -0.34 -8.26 35.49
CA THR A 97 -0.26 -9.43 34.60
C THR A 97 -0.53 -9.04 33.16
N GLN A 98 -0.10 -9.87 32.19
CA GLN A 98 -0.41 -9.66 30.77
C GLN A 98 -1.93 -9.51 30.52
N LYS A 99 -2.74 -10.29 31.25
CA LYS A 99 -4.21 -10.24 31.15
C LYS A 99 -4.76 -8.92 31.70
N ALA A 100 -4.34 -8.51 32.89
CA ALA A 100 -4.78 -7.26 33.50
C ALA A 100 -4.39 -6.03 32.64
N ILE A 101 -3.18 -6.01 32.09
CA ILE A 101 -2.73 -4.94 31.19
C ILE A 101 -3.55 -4.95 29.89
N SER A 102 -3.86 -6.13 29.34
CA SER A 102 -4.69 -6.27 28.15
C SER A 102 -6.10 -5.70 28.37
N GLU A 103 -6.71 -6.01 29.51
CA GLU A 103 -8.03 -5.49 29.91
C GLU A 103 -8.01 -3.96 30.09
N ALA A 104 -7.00 -3.42 30.78
CA ALA A 104 -6.89 -1.98 31.03
C ALA A 104 -6.52 -1.17 29.76
N SER A 105 -5.64 -1.69 28.91
CA SER A 105 -5.17 -1.02 27.68
C SER A 105 -6.11 -1.20 26.48
N LYS A 106 -7.08 -2.12 26.58
CA LYS A 106 -7.94 -2.59 25.48
C LYS A 106 -7.15 -3.15 24.28
N CYS A 107 -5.90 -3.55 24.50
CA CYS A 107 -5.06 -4.20 23.50
C CYS A 107 -5.14 -5.72 23.66
N SER A 108 -4.95 -6.49 22.59
CA SER A 108 -4.93 -7.95 22.68
C SER A 108 -3.78 -8.46 23.56
N VAL A 109 -3.96 -9.62 24.20
CA VAL A 109 -2.90 -10.25 25.00
C VAL A 109 -1.62 -10.48 24.19
N ASN A 110 -1.74 -10.79 22.90
CA ASN A 110 -0.60 -10.97 22.00
C ASN A 110 0.15 -9.65 21.75
N THR A 111 -0.59 -8.55 21.53
CA THR A 111 0.00 -7.21 21.40
C THR A 111 0.73 -6.80 22.68
N VAL A 112 0.12 -7.06 23.83
CA VAL A 112 0.72 -6.83 25.14
C VAL A 112 2.01 -7.63 25.23
N ARG A 113 1.96 -8.96 25.04
CA ARG A 113 3.14 -9.85 25.06
C ARG A 113 4.27 -9.38 24.15
N LYS A 114 3.96 -8.92 22.92
CA LYS A 114 4.94 -8.39 21.97
C LYS A 114 5.74 -7.21 22.54
N TYR A 115 5.09 -6.38 23.36
CA TYR A 115 5.71 -5.19 23.96
C TYR A 115 5.98 -5.37 25.47
N SER A 116 6.27 -6.60 25.92
CA SER A 116 6.50 -6.89 27.34
C SER A 116 7.68 -6.18 27.98
N TYR A 117 8.68 -5.81 27.18
CA TYR A 117 9.83 -5.01 27.61
C TYR A 117 9.44 -3.63 28.16
N ILE A 118 8.19 -3.17 27.94
CA ILE A 118 7.70 -1.91 28.50
C ILE A 118 7.54 -1.99 30.03
N TRP A 119 7.20 -3.17 30.59
CA TRP A 119 6.90 -3.30 32.02
C TRP A 119 7.56 -4.50 32.71
N LYS A 120 8.07 -5.47 31.96
CA LYS A 120 8.98 -6.49 32.46
C LYS A 120 10.40 -5.98 32.20
N LYS A 121 11.02 -5.42 33.24
CA LYS A 121 12.46 -5.20 33.28
C LYS A 121 13.18 -6.53 33.44
#